data_AF-A0A928E179-F1
#
_entry.id   AF-A0A928E179-F1
#
_cell.length_a   1.000
_cell.length_b   1.000
_cell.length_c   1.000
_cell.angle_alpha   90.00
_cell.angle_beta   90.00
_cell.angle_gamma   90.00
#
_symmetry.space_group_name_H-M   'P 1'
#
loop_
_entity.id
_entity.type
_entity.pdbx_description
1 polymer ?
#
loop_
_entity_poly.entity_id
_entity_poly.type
_entity_poly.pdbx_seq_one_letter_code
_entity_poly.pdbx_strand_id
1 'polypeptide(L)'
;MNKKKVLLGIFLTFILGAHSLLSAQTINRKAVVSRHFIQSLEPNLEIPLGNGEFCFNVDFTGLQTTRGNTMAHWGWHSFPLPEGFTNADVPETGTLQQGRNT
;
A
#
# COMPACT_ATOMS: atom_id res chain seq x y z
N MET A 1 5.73 5.01 -56.27
CA MET A 1 4.88 5.38 -55.10
C MET A 1 5.48 6.62 -54.42
N ASN A 2 4.69 7.63 -54.06
CA ASN A 2 5.20 8.90 -53.52
C ASN A 2 5.71 8.72 -52.08
N LYS A 3 7.01 8.96 -51.84
CA LYS A 3 7.67 8.78 -50.53
C LYS A 3 6.96 9.53 -49.38
N LYS A 4 6.37 10.70 -49.66
CA LYS A 4 5.59 11.47 -48.68
C LYS A 4 4.31 10.75 -48.26
N LYS A 5 3.65 10.04 -49.19
CA LYS A 5 2.44 9.25 -48.89
C LYS A 5 2.76 8.00 -48.06
N VAL A 6 3.91 7.38 -48.30
CA VAL A 6 4.39 6.22 -47.52
C VAL A 6 4.71 6.64 -46.09
N LEU A 7 5.45 7.74 -45.92
CA LEU A 7 5.82 8.25 -44.60
C LEU A 7 4.60 8.68 -43.78
N LEU A 8 3.62 9.32 -44.43
CA LEU A 8 2.35 9.69 -43.81
C LEU A 8 1.55 8.45 -43.38
N GLY A 9 1.53 7.39 -44.19
CA GLY A 9 0.87 6.13 -43.86
C GLY A 9 1.49 5.44 -42.64
N ILE A 10 2.82 5.42 -42.53
CA ILE A 10 3.55 4.88 -41.37
C ILE A 10 3.26 5.69 -40.12
N PHE A 11 3.23 7.02 -40.23
CA PHE A 11 2.94 7.91 -39.10
C PHE A 11 1.51 7.72 -38.57
N LEU A 12 0.52 7.60 -39.46
CA LEU A 12 -0.87 7.33 -39.08
C LEU A 12 -1.05 5.95 -38.42
N THR A 13 -0.37 4.92 -38.90
CA THR A 13 -0.42 3.58 -38.27
C THR A 13 0.20 3.59 -36.88
N PHE A 14 1.27 4.37 -36.67
CA PHE A 14 1.89 4.51 -35.35
C PHE A 14 0.97 5.23 -34.34
N ILE A 15 0.25 6.27 -34.77
CA ILE A 15 -0.69 7.01 -33.91
C ILE A 15 -1.90 6.15 -33.52
N LEU A 16 -2.43 5.35 -34.45
CA LEU A 16 -3.55 4.44 -34.16
C LEU A 16 -3.14 3.31 -33.20
N GLY A 17 -1.93 2.77 -33.33
CA GLY A 17 -1.43 1.72 -32.43
C GLY A 17 -1.13 2.21 -31.01
N ALA A 18 -0.79 3.48 -30.83
CA ALA A 18 -0.57 4.06 -29.51
C ALA A 18 -1.87 4.27 -28.72
N HIS A 19 -2.99 4.58 -29.39
CA HIS A 19 -4.27 4.83 -28.71
C HIS A 19 -4.85 3.58 -28.01
N SER A 20 -4.64 2.38 -28.56
CA SER A 20 -5.10 1.13 -27.96
C SER A 20 -4.32 0.74 -26.69
N LEU A 21 -3.10 1.26 -26.51
CA LEU A 21 -2.28 1.04 -25.32
C LEU A 21 -2.61 1.98 -24.16
N LEU A 22 -3.25 3.13 -24.42
CA LEU A 22 -3.62 4.11 -23.39
C LEU A 22 -5.02 3.90 -22.79
N SER A 23 -5.78 2.90 -23.25
CA SER A 23 -7.07 2.59 -22.64
C SER A 23 -6.85 1.90 -21.29
N ALA A 24 -6.95 2.68 -20.21
CA ALA A 24 -6.99 2.14 -18.87
C ALA A 24 -8.20 1.20 -18.75
N GLN A 25 -7.94 -0.10 -18.59
CA GLN A 25 -8.98 -1.10 -18.51
C GLN A 25 -9.86 -0.82 -17.28
N THR A 26 -11.17 -0.74 -17.48
CA THR A 26 -12.12 -0.51 -16.38
C THR A 26 -12.01 -1.65 -15.37
N ILE A 27 -11.83 -1.31 -14.08
CA ILE A 27 -11.70 -2.34 -13.04
C ILE A 27 -13.03 -3.07 -12.83
N ASN A 28 -13.00 -4.40 -12.80
CA ASN A 28 -14.17 -5.19 -12.40
C ASN A 28 -14.33 -5.10 -10.88
N ARG A 29 -15.03 -4.06 -10.42
CA ARG A 29 -15.25 -3.78 -8.99
C ARG A 29 -15.90 -4.95 -8.26
N LYS A 30 -16.86 -5.62 -8.90
CA LYS A 30 -17.56 -6.77 -8.31
C LYS A 30 -16.58 -7.90 -8.01
N ALA A 31 -15.74 -8.29 -8.98
CA ALA A 31 -14.74 -9.34 -8.80
C ALA A 31 -13.71 -8.99 -7.71
N VAL A 32 -13.28 -7.72 -7.63
CA VAL A 32 -12.31 -7.25 -6.63
C VAL A 32 -12.89 -7.29 -5.22
N VAL A 33 -14.15 -6.91 -5.03
CA VAL A 33 -14.81 -6.94 -3.71
C VAL A 33 -15.17 -8.36 -3.31
N SER A 34 -15.72 -9.15 -4.24
CA SER A 34 -16.23 -10.50 -3.94
C SER A 34 -15.13 -11.49 -3.55
N ARG A 35 -13.87 -11.27 -3.97
CA ARG A 35 -12.76 -12.16 -3.62
C ARG A 35 -12.40 -12.15 -2.12
N HIS A 36 -12.83 -11.13 -1.36
CA HIS A 36 -12.59 -11.00 0.08
C HIS A 36 -13.91 -10.91 0.87
N PHE A 37 -14.94 -11.63 0.44
CA PHE A 37 -16.23 -11.63 1.13
C PHE A 37 -16.14 -12.34 2.48
N ILE A 38 -16.38 -11.61 3.57
CA ILE A 38 -16.37 -12.15 4.94
C ILE A 38 -17.69 -12.88 5.18
N GLN A 39 -17.63 -14.20 5.39
CA GLN A 39 -18.83 -15.06 5.44
C GLN A 39 -19.45 -15.17 6.84
N SER A 40 -18.68 -14.94 7.90
CA SER A 40 -19.14 -15.03 9.29
C SER A 40 -18.79 -13.75 10.02
N LEU A 41 -19.80 -13.20 10.71
CA LEU A 41 -19.72 -11.97 11.49
C LEU A 41 -20.07 -12.33 12.94
N GLU A 42 -19.08 -12.87 13.65
CA GLU A 42 -19.23 -13.18 15.07
C GLU A 42 -18.93 -11.95 15.93
N PRO A 43 -19.57 -11.77 17.11
CA PRO A 43 -19.32 -10.64 17.99
C PRO A 43 -17.85 -10.45 18.40
N ASN A 44 -17.09 -11.54 18.46
CA ASN A 44 -15.68 -11.53 18.87
C ASN A 44 -14.71 -11.43 17.69
N LEU A 45 -15.20 -11.30 16.46
CA LEU A 45 -14.41 -11.23 15.25
C LEU A 45 -13.53 -9.98 15.24
N GLU A 46 -12.27 -10.16 14.86
CA GLU A 46 -11.31 -9.09 14.57
C GLU A 46 -10.81 -9.26 13.15
N ILE A 47 -10.99 -8.22 12.33
CA ILE A 47 -10.56 -8.23 10.94
C ILE A 47 -9.42 -7.22 10.79
N PRO A 48 -8.19 -7.68 10.51
CA PRO A 48 -7.10 -6.78 10.16
C PRO A 48 -7.34 -6.20 8.77
N LEU A 49 -7.44 -4.87 8.70
CA LEU A 49 -7.58 -4.11 7.47
C LEU A 49 -6.33 -3.26 7.27
N GLY A 50 -5.74 -3.34 6.08
CA GLY A 50 -4.57 -2.55 5.75
C GLY A 50 -4.33 -2.37 4.27
N ASN A 51 -3.45 -1.42 3.95
CA ASN A 51 -3.07 -1.06 2.58
C ASN A 51 -1.62 -1.44 2.24
N GLY A 52 -0.96 -2.23 3.10
CA GLY A 52 0.46 -2.58 3.02
C GLY A 52 1.36 -1.70 3.89
N GLU A 53 0.96 -0.45 4.13
CA GLU A 53 1.73 0.53 4.91
C GLU A 53 1.10 0.84 6.28
N PHE A 54 -0.19 0.60 6.43
CA PHE A 54 -0.95 0.78 7.66
C PHE A 54 -1.94 -0.36 7.80
N CYS A 55 -2.09 -0.87 9.02
CA CYS A 55 -3.02 -1.93 9.39
C CYS A 55 -3.66 -1.63 10.74
N PHE A 56 -4.99 -1.73 10.82
CA PHE A 56 -5.76 -1.63 12.06
C PHE A 56 -6.84 -2.71 12.07
N ASN A 57 -7.38 -3.02 13.24
CA ASN A 57 -8.43 -4.02 13.37
C ASN A 57 -9.81 -3.35 13.41
N VAL A 58 -10.79 -4.00 12.78
CA VAL A 58 -12.22 -3.69 12.94
C VAL A 58 -12.98 -4.87 13.50
N ASP A 59 -14.09 -4.59 14.18
CA ASP A 59 -15.04 -5.60 14.63
C ASP A 59 -16.05 -5.97 13.52
N PHE A 60 -17.01 -6.85 13.85
CA PHE A 60 -18.05 -7.29 12.92
C PHE A 60 -18.98 -6.16 12.45
N THR A 61 -19.02 -5.01 13.15
CA THR A 61 -19.78 -3.82 12.73
C THR A 61 -19.00 -2.97 11.73
N GLY A 62 -17.71 -3.22 11.57
CA GLY A 62 -16.79 -2.42 10.76
C GLY A 62 -16.19 -1.23 11.51
N LEU A 63 -16.42 -1.11 12.81
CA LEU A 63 -15.82 -0.08 13.65
C LEU A 63 -14.42 -0.52 14.12
N GLN A 64 -13.52 0.46 14.27
CA GLN A 64 -12.18 0.20 14.77
C GLN A 64 -12.23 -0.39 16.19
N THR A 65 -11.46 -1.45 16.41
CA THR A 65 -11.24 -2.07 17.73
C THR A 65 -9.81 -1.85 18.20
N THR A 66 -9.61 -1.80 19.52
CA THR A 66 -8.30 -1.66 20.17
C THR A 66 -7.69 -3.01 20.54
N ARG A 67 -8.35 -4.12 20.19
CA ARG A 67 -7.82 -5.46 20.36
C ARG A 67 -6.85 -5.79 19.22
N GLY A 68 -5.67 -6.33 19.57
CA GLY A 68 -4.57 -6.57 18.63
C GLY A 68 -3.67 -5.34 18.39
N ASN A 69 -2.74 -5.45 17.46
CA ASN A 69 -1.78 -4.39 17.15
C ASN A 69 -2.26 -3.54 15.98
N THR A 70 -2.21 -2.21 16.12
CA THR A 70 -2.25 -1.29 14.98
C THR A 70 -0.84 -1.12 14.48
N MET A 71 -0.56 -1.51 13.24
CA MET A 71 0.79 -1.42 12.66
C MET A 71 0.83 -0.32 11.60
N ALA A 72 1.92 0.42 11.59
CA ALA A 72 2.20 1.44 10.59
C ALA A 72 3.66 1.30 10.19
N HIS A 73 3.96 1.12 8.91
CA HIS A 73 5.35 1.04 8.46
C HIS A 73 6.12 2.29 8.89
N TRP A 74 5.48 3.47 8.88
CA TRP A 74 6.04 4.74 9.36
C TRP A 74 6.21 4.86 10.89
N GLY A 75 5.50 4.03 11.66
CA GLY A 75 5.59 4.00 13.13
C GLY A 75 6.68 3.06 13.65
N TRP A 76 7.13 2.11 12.83
CA TRP A 76 8.15 1.11 13.18
C TRP A 76 9.36 1.29 12.27
N HIS A 77 10.30 2.11 12.74
CA HIS A 77 11.60 2.31 12.10
C HIS A 77 12.72 2.02 13.07
N SER A 78 13.82 1.52 12.53
CA SER A 78 15.08 1.35 13.26
C SER A 78 16.12 2.26 12.64
N PHE A 79 16.86 2.98 13.49
CA PHE A 79 18.02 3.76 13.08
C PHE A 79 19.28 3.07 13.63
N PRO A 80 20.45 3.24 13.01
CA PRO A 80 21.70 2.84 13.64
C PRO A 80 21.83 3.48 15.02
N LEU A 81 22.45 2.77 15.95
CA LEU A 81 22.80 3.36 17.23
C LEU A 81 23.79 4.53 17.01
N PRO A 82 23.73 5.59 17.83
CA PRO A 82 24.73 6.65 17.79
C PRO A 82 26.13 6.09 18.01
N GLU A 83 27.15 6.81 17.54
CA GLU A 83 28.54 6.41 17.72
C GLU A 83 28.87 6.21 19.22
N GLY A 84 29.47 5.07 19.55
CA GLY A 84 29.83 4.71 20.93
C GLY A 84 28.72 4.04 21.76
N PHE A 85 27.52 3.84 21.20
CA PHE A 85 26.42 3.14 21.89
C PHE A 85 26.32 1.67 21.52
N THR A 86 25.88 0.86 22.48
CA THR A 86 25.58 -0.56 22.33
C THR A 86 24.12 -0.85 22.67
N ASN A 87 23.64 -2.06 22.34
CA ASN A 87 22.28 -2.46 22.70
C ASN A 87 22.02 -2.43 24.22
N ALA A 88 23.06 -2.59 25.05
CA ALA A 88 22.93 -2.54 26.51
C ALA A 88 22.60 -1.13 27.03
N ASP A 89 22.87 -0.10 26.23
CA ASP A 89 22.62 1.29 26.58
C ASP A 89 21.19 1.74 26.23
N VAL A 90 20.44 0.92 25.47
CA VAL A 90 19.05 1.21 25.09
C VAL A 90 18.11 0.85 26.23
N PRO A 91 17.27 1.79 26.73
CA PRO A 91 16.28 1.50 27.75
C PRO A 91 15.29 0.44 27.28
N GLU A 92 14.72 -0.33 28.21
CA GLU A 92 13.66 -1.32 27.91
C GLU A 92 12.46 -0.71 27.16
N THR A 93 12.22 0.58 27.34
CA THR A 93 11.16 1.35 26.66
C THR A 93 11.53 1.80 25.24
N GLY A 94 12.71 1.43 24.72
CA GLY A 94 12.98 1.33 23.28
C GLY A 94 13.49 2.58 22.58
N THR A 95 13.87 3.66 23.27
CA THR A 95 14.48 4.82 22.60
C THR A 95 15.48 5.59 23.45
N LEU A 96 16.60 5.98 22.83
CA LEU A 96 17.57 6.95 23.34
C LEU A 96 17.14 8.40 23.08
N GLN A 97 16.15 8.60 22.21
CA GLN A 97 15.75 9.93 21.74
C GLN A 97 14.85 10.63 22.76
N GLN A 98 15.19 11.89 23.07
CA GLN A 98 14.40 12.75 23.95
C GLN A 98 13.43 13.65 23.17
N GLY A 99 12.86 13.15 22.06
CA GLY A 99 11.92 13.90 21.23
C GLY A 99 12.53 14.99 20.34
N ARG A 100 13.87 15.11 20.29
CA ARG A 100 14.58 15.86 19.24
C ARG A 100 15.32 14.89 18.35
N ASN A 101 14.98 14.90 17.06
CA ASN A 101 15.78 14.23 16.04
C ASN A 101 17.06 15.08 15.86
N THR A 102 18.17 14.59 16.40
CA THR A 102 19.52 15.11 16.08
C THR A 102 19.95 14.58 14.73
#